data_AF-A0A1H8T8C2-F1
#
_entry.id   AF-A0A1H8T8C2-F1
#
_cell.length_a   1.000
_cell.length_b   1.000
_cell.length_c   1.000
_cell.angle_alpha   90.00
_cell.angle_beta   90.00
_cell.angle_gamma   90.00
#
_symmetry.space_group_name_H-M   'P 1'
#
loop_
_entity.id
_entity.type
_entity.pdbx_description
1 polymer ?
#
loop_
_entity_poly.entity_id
_entity_poly.type
_entity_poly.pdbx_seq_one_letter_code
_entity_poly.pdbx_strand_id
1 'polypeptide(L)'
;MNADHVMEENAQALGKVDIYRIECNDFKQLITLRSDLSWSVLTSIYARKQQIERKLIATHTQPVKQRVIKMLFELAQLFGTRCLHGYALEIFLTQQELADLVGASRSVVSTIMNNFRNQGVLNYTREQICINDPALISIELSSES
;
A
#
# COMPACT_ATOMS: atom_id res chain seq x y z
N MET A 1 -7.05 -37.38 -6.86
CA MET A 1 -5.76 -36.93 -6.28
C MET A 1 -6.01 -35.61 -5.59
N ASN A 2 -6.37 -35.65 -4.30
CA ASN A 2 -6.49 -34.46 -3.45
C ASN A 2 -5.11 -34.16 -2.89
N ALA A 3 -4.49 -33.09 -3.38
CA ALA A 3 -3.45 -32.43 -2.60
C ALA A 3 -4.18 -31.47 -1.66
N ASP A 4 -4.09 -31.73 -0.36
CA ASP A 4 -4.44 -30.78 0.69
C ASP A 4 -3.56 -29.54 0.51
N HIS A 5 -4.05 -28.58 -0.26
CA HIS A 5 -3.46 -27.25 -0.33
C HIS A 5 -3.95 -26.52 0.92
N VAL A 6 -3.17 -26.58 1.99
CA VAL A 6 -3.36 -25.68 3.14
C VAL A 6 -3.22 -24.27 2.59
N MET A 7 -4.30 -23.48 2.62
CA MET A 7 -4.22 -22.06 2.27
C MET A 7 -3.31 -21.39 3.30
N GLU A 8 -2.10 -21.00 2.88
CA GLU A 8 -1.14 -20.27 3.74
C GLU A 8 -1.59 -18.83 4.01
N GLU A 9 -2.51 -18.31 3.20
CA GLU A 9 -3.05 -16.95 3.32
C GLU A 9 -4.39 -16.95 4.05
N ASN A 10 -4.53 -16.10 5.07
CA ASN A 10 -5.79 -15.86 5.77
C ASN A 10 -6.42 -14.55 5.30
N ALA A 11 -7.74 -14.49 5.29
CA ALA A 11 -8.50 -13.28 5.05
C ALA A 11 -9.42 -12.99 6.24
N GLN A 12 -9.41 -11.75 6.72
CA GLN A 12 -10.29 -11.28 7.79
C GLN A 12 -11.07 -10.05 7.31
N ALA A 13 -12.36 -10.02 7.62
CA ALA A 13 -13.17 -8.83 7.37
C ALA A 13 -12.84 -7.74 8.40
N LEU A 14 -12.52 -6.53 7.93
CA LEU A 14 -12.30 -5.35 8.79
C LEU A 14 -13.61 -4.60 9.13
N GLY A 15 -14.75 -5.07 8.59
CA GLY A 15 -16.07 -4.47 8.76
C GLY A 15 -17.15 -5.38 8.16
N LYS A 16 -18.37 -4.84 7.98
CA LYS A 16 -19.46 -5.59 7.34
C LYS A 16 -19.16 -5.79 5.86
N VAL A 17 -19.18 -7.04 5.40
CA VAL A 17 -18.89 -7.43 4.02
C VAL A 17 -19.91 -8.45 3.52
N ASP A 18 -20.15 -8.44 2.21
CA ASP A 18 -20.85 -9.51 1.51
C ASP A 18 -19.82 -10.39 0.78
N ILE A 19 -19.99 -11.70 0.87
CA ILE A 19 -19.06 -12.67 0.29
C ILE A 19 -19.78 -13.46 -0.80
N TYR A 20 -19.23 -13.44 -2.00
CA TYR A 20 -19.61 -14.31 -3.09
C TYR A 20 -18.58 -15.42 -3.23
N ARG A 21 -19.01 -16.66 -3.04
CA ARG A 21 -18.17 -17.86 -3.16
C ARG A 21 -18.51 -18.58 -4.45
N ILE A 22 -17.48 -18.98 -5.19
CA ILE A 22 -17.59 -19.83 -6.38
C ILE A 22 -16.75 -21.08 -6.11
N GLU A 23 -17.31 -22.25 -6.36
CA GLU A 23 -16.57 -23.51 -6.25
C GLU A 23 -15.51 -23.61 -7.35
N CYS A 24 -14.38 -24.24 -7.04
CA CYS A 24 -13.23 -24.30 -7.96
C CYS A 24 -13.59 -24.98 -9.31
N ASN A 25 -14.44 -26.00 -9.27
CA ASN A 25 -14.89 -26.67 -10.50
C ASN A 25 -15.82 -25.79 -11.33
N ASP A 26 -16.74 -25.06 -10.71
CA ASP A 26 -17.64 -24.14 -11.41
C ASP A 26 -16.84 -22.99 -12.03
N PHE A 27 -15.85 -22.46 -11.31
CA PHE A 27 -14.94 -21.46 -11.83
C PHE A 27 -14.17 -21.98 -13.06
N LYS A 28 -13.62 -23.20 -13.00
CA LYS A 28 -12.93 -23.83 -14.14
C LYS A 28 -13.84 -23.99 -15.36
N GLN A 29 -15.10 -24.39 -15.15
CA GLN A 29 -16.07 -24.48 -16.24
C GLN A 29 -16.38 -23.10 -16.82
N LEU A 30 -16.61 -22.10 -15.98
CA LEU A 30 -16.92 -20.72 -16.40
C LEU A 30 -15.81 -20.12 -17.25
N ILE A 31 -14.54 -20.25 -16.85
CA ILE A 31 -13.41 -19.73 -17.64
C ILE A 31 -13.24 -20.51 -18.94
N THR A 32 -13.52 -21.81 -18.96
CA THR A 32 -13.42 -22.64 -20.18
C THR A 32 -14.49 -22.28 -21.20
N LEU A 33 -15.72 -22.01 -20.74
CA LEU A 33 -16.87 -21.73 -21.61
C LEU A 33 -16.94 -20.27 -22.08
N ARG A 34 -16.30 -19.34 -21.36
CA ARG A 34 -16.36 -17.90 -21.61
C ARG A 34 -14.97 -17.30 -21.79
N SER A 35 -14.59 -17.08 -23.05
CA SER A 35 -13.28 -16.56 -23.44
C SER A 35 -13.04 -15.12 -22.98
N ASP A 36 -14.09 -14.30 -22.90
CA ASP A 36 -14.08 -12.95 -22.33
C ASP A 36 -13.69 -12.97 -20.84
N LEU A 37 -14.35 -13.83 -20.05
CA LEU A 37 -14.02 -14.02 -18.63
C LEU A 37 -12.58 -14.54 -18.45
N SER A 38 -12.18 -15.51 -19.28
CA SER A 38 -10.80 -16.01 -19.28
C SER A 38 -9.78 -14.90 -19.49
N TRP A 39 -10.02 -14.02 -20.47
CA TRP A 39 -9.14 -12.91 -20.75
C TRP A 39 -9.11 -11.89 -19.59
N SER A 40 -10.26 -11.57 -19.00
CA SER A 40 -10.33 -10.69 -17.82
C SER A 40 -9.56 -11.25 -16.62
N VAL A 41 -9.69 -12.55 -16.35
CA VAL A 41 -8.97 -13.22 -15.27
C VAL A 41 -7.46 -13.22 -15.54
N LEU A 42 -7.03 -13.59 -16.74
CA LEU A 42 -5.63 -13.60 -17.13
C LEU A 42 -4.99 -12.20 -17.00
N THR A 43 -5.70 -11.17 -17.47
CA THR A 43 -5.25 -9.78 -17.39
C THR A 43 -5.13 -9.34 -15.93
N SER A 44 -6.08 -9.72 -15.07
CA SER A 44 -6.06 -9.40 -13.64
C SER A 44 -4.89 -10.09 -12.92
N ILE A 45 -4.62 -11.36 -13.23
CA ILE A 45 -3.47 -12.10 -12.69
C ILE A 45 -2.16 -11.46 -13.14
N TYR A 46 -2.04 -11.10 -14.43
CA TYR A 46 -0.86 -10.43 -14.96
C TYR A 46 -0.61 -9.07 -14.28
N ALA A 47 -1.65 -8.26 -14.11
CA ALA A 47 -1.57 -6.99 -13.40
C ALA A 47 -1.11 -7.17 -11.95
N ARG A 48 -1.69 -8.14 -11.22
CA ARG A 48 -1.27 -8.48 -9.85
C ARG A 48 0.19 -8.94 -9.80
N LYS A 49 0.62 -9.78 -10.74
CA LYS A 49 2.03 -10.20 -10.85
C LYS A 49 2.95 -9.00 -11.04
N GLN A 50 2.62 -8.09 -11.96
CA GLN A 50 3.42 -6.91 -12.22
C GLN A 50 3.48 -5.96 -11.01
N GLN A 51 2.39 -5.84 -10.25
CA GLN A 51 2.39 -5.11 -8.98
C GLN A 51 3.33 -5.74 -7.94
N ILE A 52 3.31 -7.07 -7.81
CA ILE A 52 4.21 -7.80 -6.90
C ILE A 52 5.66 -7.61 -7.34
N GLU A 53 5.96 -7.75 -8.63
CA GLU A 53 7.31 -7.52 -9.18
C GLU A 53 7.80 -6.09 -8.92
N ARG A 54 6.95 -5.08 -9.15
CA ARG A 54 7.28 -3.67 -8.84
C ARG A 54 7.52 -3.47 -7.34
N LYS A 55 6.71 -4.08 -6.48
CA LYS A 55 6.88 -4.00 -5.03
C LYS A 55 8.18 -4.69 -4.59
N LEU A 56 8.52 -5.83 -5.19
CA LEU A 56 9.77 -6.54 -4.95
C LEU A 56 10.97 -5.70 -5.37
N ILE A 57 10.94 -5.15 -6.59
CA ILE A 57 11.97 -4.24 -7.11
C ILE A 57 12.10 -3.03 -6.18
N ALA A 58 11.02 -2.30 -5.89
CA ALA A 58 11.06 -1.16 -4.97
C ALA A 58 11.62 -1.54 -3.59
N THR A 59 11.27 -2.73 -3.08
CA THR A 59 11.79 -3.22 -1.80
C THR A 59 13.31 -3.43 -1.83
N HIS A 60 13.85 -3.88 -2.96
CA HIS A 60 15.28 -4.19 -3.14
C HIS A 60 16.13 -3.06 -3.73
N THR A 61 15.56 -2.15 -4.52
CA THR A 61 16.30 -1.14 -5.27
C THR A 61 16.12 0.28 -4.74
N GLN A 62 15.01 0.57 -4.06
CA GLN A 62 14.78 1.89 -3.46
C GLN A 62 15.10 1.84 -1.97
N PRO A 63 15.98 2.73 -1.46
CA PRO A 63 16.08 3.02 -0.04
C PRO A 63 14.70 3.16 0.62
N VAL A 64 14.54 2.58 1.82
CA VAL A 64 13.27 2.61 2.56
C VAL A 64 12.70 4.03 2.66
N LYS A 65 13.57 5.03 2.76
CA LYS A 65 13.22 6.46 2.75
C LYS A 65 12.38 6.85 1.53
N GLN A 66 12.78 6.47 0.31
CA GLN A 66 12.05 6.77 -0.93
C GLN A 66 10.68 6.10 -0.94
N ARG A 67 10.59 4.84 -0.50
CA ARG A 67 9.28 4.15 -0.40
C ARG A 67 8.34 4.84 0.58
N VAL A 68 8.87 5.36 1.69
CA VAL A 68 8.09 6.15 2.66
C VAL A 68 7.60 7.46 2.05
N ILE A 69 8.45 8.22 1.34
CA ILE A 69 8.04 9.49 0.70
C ILE A 69 6.93 9.22 -0.30
N LYS A 70 7.13 8.25 -1.19
CA LYS A 70 6.15 7.88 -2.22
C LYS A 70 4.82 7.43 -1.62
N MET A 71 4.85 6.59 -0.58
CA MET A 71 3.62 6.14 0.08
C MET A 71 2.89 7.30 0.77
N LEU A 72 3.61 8.20 1.45
CA LEU A 72 3.01 9.39 2.05
C LEU A 72 2.39 10.31 0.98
N PHE A 73 3.02 10.43 -0.18
CA PHE A 73 2.51 11.21 -1.31
C PHE A 73 1.26 10.58 -1.94
N GLU A 74 1.25 9.27 -2.15
CA GLU A 74 0.07 8.52 -2.64
C GLU A 74 -1.10 8.62 -1.66
N LEU A 75 -0.86 8.41 -0.37
CA LEU A 75 -1.88 8.57 0.68
C LEU A 75 -2.38 10.01 0.75
N ALA A 76 -1.49 10.98 0.53
CA ALA A 76 -1.86 12.37 0.52
C ALA A 76 -2.85 12.72 -0.59
N GLN A 77 -2.63 12.19 -1.80
CA GLN A 77 -3.54 12.42 -2.92
C GLN A 77 -4.90 11.71 -2.73
N LEU A 78 -4.89 10.50 -2.15
CA LEU A 78 -6.08 9.67 -2.03
C LEU A 78 -6.99 10.06 -0.86
N PHE A 79 -6.40 10.37 0.30
CA PHE A 79 -7.13 10.51 1.57
C PHE A 79 -6.94 11.87 2.23
N GLY A 80 -6.26 12.78 1.54
CA GLY A 80 -5.87 14.04 2.09
C GLY A 80 -7.02 14.97 2.42
N THR A 81 -7.22 15.26 3.70
CA THR A 81 -8.16 16.29 4.17
C THR A 81 -7.40 17.47 4.75
N ARG A 82 -7.95 18.70 4.64
CA ARG A 82 -7.33 19.90 5.20
C ARG A 82 -7.06 19.70 6.69
N CYS A 83 -5.80 19.74 7.08
CA CYS A 83 -5.42 19.53 8.48
C CYS A 83 -5.71 20.79 9.32
N LEU A 84 -6.35 20.58 10.47
CA LEU A 84 -6.69 21.63 11.44
C LEU A 84 -5.48 22.12 12.26
N HIS A 85 -4.34 21.42 12.18
CA HIS A 85 -3.14 21.68 12.99
C HIS A 85 -2.08 22.52 12.25
N GLY A 86 -2.44 23.23 11.18
CA GLY A 86 -1.55 24.11 10.41
C GLY A 86 -0.70 23.41 9.34
N TYR A 87 -0.92 22.11 9.14
CA TYR A 87 -0.38 21.34 8.03
C TYR A 87 -1.39 21.29 6.88
N ALA A 88 -0.98 20.89 5.68
CA ALA A 88 -1.89 20.83 4.54
C ALA A 88 -2.85 19.63 4.64
N LEU A 89 -2.38 18.53 5.26
CA LEU A 89 -3.03 17.23 5.17
C LEU A 89 -2.97 16.38 6.42
N GLU A 90 -4.03 15.62 6.71
CA GLU A 90 -4.11 14.66 7.83
C GLU A 90 -4.45 13.25 7.34
N ILE A 91 -3.64 12.26 7.75
CA ILE A 91 -3.79 10.84 7.41
C ILE A 91 -3.90 10.03 8.70
N PHE A 92 -4.98 9.28 8.88
CA PHE A 92 -5.18 8.36 10.01
C PHE A 92 -4.45 7.04 9.76
N LEU A 93 -3.16 7.00 10.11
CA LEU A 93 -2.29 5.86 9.91
C LEU A 93 -1.20 5.85 10.99
N THR A 94 -0.98 4.70 11.60
CA THR A 94 0.10 4.47 12.55
C THR A 94 1.43 4.21 11.84
N GLN A 95 2.54 4.35 12.57
CA GLN A 95 3.87 4.00 12.03
C GLN A 95 4.03 2.51 11.72
N GLN A 96 3.29 1.63 12.41
CA GLN A 96 3.34 0.19 12.14
C GLN A 96 2.67 -0.11 10.79
N GLU A 97 1.47 0.42 10.57
CA GLU A 97 0.75 0.24 9.31
C GLU A 97 1.55 0.83 8.13
N LEU A 98 2.18 2.00 8.33
CA LEU A 98 3.09 2.56 7.33
C LEU A 98 4.27 1.62 7.03
N ALA A 99 4.85 0.98 8.05
CA ALA A 99 5.93 0.02 7.90
C ALA A 99 5.51 -1.24 7.13
N ASP A 100 4.30 -1.74 7.39
CA ASP A 100 3.73 -2.88 6.68
C ASP A 100 3.45 -2.55 5.20
N LEU A 101 2.99 -1.32 4.91
CA LEU A 101 2.76 -0.83 3.56
C LEU A 101 4.06 -0.73 2.75
N VAL A 102 5.12 -0.14 3.33
CA VAL A 102 6.42 0.06 2.67
C VAL A 102 7.36 -1.14 2.75
N GLY A 103 6.95 -2.22 3.41
CA GLY A 103 7.77 -3.43 3.59
C GLY A 103 9.07 -3.14 4.33
N ALA A 104 8.99 -2.51 5.49
CA ALA A 104 10.15 -2.22 6.35
C ALA A 104 9.83 -2.49 7.82
N SER A 105 10.85 -2.48 8.68
CA SER A 105 10.60 -2.56 10.12
C SER A 105 10.06 -1.23 10.66
N ARG A 106 9.22 -1.31 11.71
CA ARG A 106 8.73 -0.13 12.42
C ARG A 106 9.85 0.77 12.93
N SER A 107 10.98 0.20 13.37
CA SER A 107 12.14 0.99 13.85
C SER A 107 12.76 1.84 12.73
N VAL A 108 12.87 1.29 11.52
CA VAL A 108 13.39 2.02 10.35
C VAL A 108 12.44 3.13 9.95
N VAL A 109 11.13 2.84 9.86
CA VAL A 109 10.12 3.87 9.55
C VAL A 109 10.09 4.95 10.62
N SER A 110 10.16 4.61 11.90
CA SER A 110 10.19 5.59 12.99
C SER A 110 11.39 6.53 12.88
N THR A 111 12.55 6.00 12.49
CA THR A 111 13.77 6.79 12.27
C THR A 111 13.58 7.79 11.12
N ILE A 112 13.00 7.34 10.01
CA ILE A 112 12.71 8.19 8.84
C ILE A 112 11.67 9.27 9.20
N MET A 113 10.58 8.90 9.86
CA MET A 113 9.53 9.82 10.30
C MET A 113 10.07 10.88 11.26
N ASN A 114 10.95 10.51 12.19
CA ASN A 114 11.63 11.48 13.07
C ASN A 114 12.53 12.44 12.29
N ASN A 115 13.25 11.96 11.28
CA ASN A 115 14.07 12.81 10.42
C ASN A 115 13.21 13.84 9.67
N PHE A 116 12.08 13.42 9.08
CA PHE A 116 11.13 14.30 8.41
C PHE A 116 10.44 15.28 9.37
N ARG A 117 10.15 14.85 10.60
CA ARG A 117 9.62 15.73 11.65
C ARG A 117 10.62 16.84 12.01
N ASN A 118 11.89 16.49 12.17
CA ASN A 118 12.96 17.45 12.46
C ASN A 118 13.21 18.43 11.29
N GLN A 119 12.90 18.01 10.07
CA GLN A 119 12.96 18.85 8.86
C GLN A 119 11.69 19.69 8.63
N GLY A 120 10.65 19.55 9.46
CA GLY A 120 9.38 20.28 9.31
C GLY A 120 8.51 19.81 8.14
N VAL A 121 8.81 18.63 7.58
CA VAL A 121 8.08 18.03 6.44
C VAL A 121 6.74 17.45 6.91
N LEU A 122 6.69 16.94 8.13
CA LEU A 122 5.50 16.37 8.71
C LEU A 122 5.53 16.49 10.23
N ASN A 123 4.39 16.26 10.86
CA ASN A 123 4.26 15.97 12.28
C ASN A 123 3.39 14.72 12.44
N TYR A 124 3.42 14.07 13.58
CA TYR A 124 2.60 12.88 13.78
C TYR A 124 2.32 12.61 15.25
N THR A 125 1.23 11.90 15.51
CA THR A 125 0.88 11.32 16.81
C THR A 125 0.91 9.80 16.70
N ARG A 126 0.33 9.09 17.68
CA ARG A 126 0.20 7.62 17.58
C ARG A 126 -0.80 7.18 16.51
N GLU A 127 -1.75 8.03 16.16
CA GLU A 127 -2.92 7.66 15.35
C GLU A 127 -2.95 8.36 13.98
N GLN A 128 -2.19 9.43 13.82
CA GLN A 128 -2.26 10.25 12.61
C GLN A 128 -0.94 10.92 12.24
N ILE A 129 -0.81 11.22 10.95
CA ILE A 129 0.32 11.91 10.32
C ILE A 129 -0.22 13.20 9.68
N CYS A 130 0.40 14.33 10.00
CA CYS A 130 0.10 15.64 9.46
C CYS A 130 1.22 16.07 8.49
N ILE A 131 0.89 16.33 7.22
CA ILE A 131 1.86 16.56 6.15
C ILE A 131 1.94 18.05 5.77
N ASN A 132 3.17 18.57 5.64
CA ASN A 132 3.46 19.85 5.02
C ASN A 132 3.61 19.64 3.50
N ASP A 133 2.53 19.87 2.75
CA ASP A 133 2.43 19.55 1.33
C ASP A 133 3.55 20.17 0.46
N PRO A 134 3.88 21.47 0.57
CA PRO A 134 5.04 22.05 -0.13
C PRO A 134 6.38 21.35 0.18
N ALA A 135 6.59 20.94 1.43
CA ALA A 135 7.83 20.29 1.83
C ALA A 135 7.89 18.82 1.37
N LEU A 136 6.74 18.12 1.32
CA LEU A 136 6.68 16.76 0.81
C LEU A 136 6.93 16.73 -0.71
N ILE A 137 6.31 17.65 -1.47
CA ILE A 137 6.51 17.76 -2.92
C ILE A 137 7.97 18.03 -3.25
N SER A 138 8.64 18.93 -2.53
CA SER A 138 10.05 19.22 -2.78
C SER A 138 10.96 18.02 -2.53
N ILE A 139 10.64 17.18 -1.54
CA ILE A 139 11.39 15.95 -1.25
C ILE A 139 11.12 14.85 -2.29
N GLU A 140 9.88 14.69 -2.75
CA GLU A 140 9.55 13.71 -3.79
C GLU A 140 10.30 14.03 -5.10
N LEU A 141 10.25 15.29 -5.55
CA LEU A 141 10.96 15.77 -6.74
C LEU A 141 12.48 15.60 -6.65
N SER A 142 13.04 15.74 -5.44
CA SER A 142 14.47 15.52 -5.18
C SER A 142 14.86 14.04 -5.15
N SER A 143 13.89 13.14 -5.01
CA SER A 143 14.10 11.70 -4.86
C SER A 143 14.02 10.92 -6.17
N GLU A 144 13.57 11.56 -7.26
CA GLU A 144 13.55 11.04 -8.64
C GLU A 144 14.82 11.39 -9.45
N SER A 145 15.77 12.14 -8.86
CA SER A 145 17.09 12.47 -9.43
C SER A 145 18.18 11.51 -8.92
#